data_AF-A0A3N6QPJ7-F1
#
_entry.id   AF-A0A3N6QPJ7-F1
#
_cell.length_a   1.000
_cell.length_b   1.000
_cell.length_c   1.000
_cell.angle_alpha   90.00
_cell.angle_beta   90.00
_cell.angle_gamma   90.00
#
_symmetry.space_group_name_H-M   'P 1'
#
loop_
_entity.id
_entity.type
_entity.pdbx_description
1 polymer ?
#
loop_
_entity_poly.entity_id
_entity_poly.type
_entity_poly.pdbx_seq_one_letter_code
_entity_poly.pdbx_strand_id
1 'polypeptide(L)'
;MTIMISPIRYLNEKIRSLISIGEQGSPATNMGPNDFSIRWSGFVDIPTTGTYTFTTNTDDGLRLWVNGKMILDFWVPQAPTERAASIDLTGGERVAIEMDYYELGGGAVAQLLWEGPWHCETDHTECKPFSLPINPPATI
;
A
#
# COMPACT_ATOMS: atom_id res chain seq x y z
N MET A 1 -16.90 -7.05 -1.61
CA MET A 1 -16.68 -6.60 -0.21
C MET A 1 -15.75 -5.41 -0.27
N THR A 2 -16.25 -4.22 0.05
CA THR A 2 -15.47 -2.97 0.02
C THR A 2 -14.66 -2.89 1.30
N ILE A 3 -13.37 -3.19 1.22
CA ILE A 3 -12.47 -3.05 2.36
C ILE A 3 -11.94 -1.61 2.34
N MET A 4 -12.12 -0.92 3.47
CA MET A 4 -11.80 0.48 3.64
C MET A 4 -10.31 0.71 3.38
N ILE A 5 -9.98 1.52 2.37
CA ILE A 5 -8.69 2.21 2.34
C ILE A 5 -8.70 3.10 3.58
N SER A 6 -7.93 2.74 4.61
CA SER A 6 -7.83 3.59 5.79
C SER A 6 -7.31 4.96 5.34
N PRO A 7 -7.91 6.06 5.81
CA PRO A 7 -7.41 7.39 5.49
C PRO A 7 -5.94 7.45 5.91
N ILE A 8 -5.13 8.04 5.04
CA ILE A 8 -3.69 8.27 5.23
C ILE A 8 -3.47 8.73 6.67
N ARG A 9 -2.95 7.84 7.53
CA ARG A 9 -2.48 8.25 8.85
C ARG A 9 -1.02 8.62 8.68
N TYR A 10 -0.76 9.92 8.68
CA TYR A 10 0.58 10.46 8.87
C TYR A 10 1.02 10.11 10.30
N LEU A 11 1.63 8.95 10.48
CA LEU A 11 2.26 8.57 11.73
C LEU A 11 3.76 8.61 11.49
N ASN A 12 4.41 9.61 12.09
CA ASN A 12 5.85 9.79 12.17
C ASN A 12 6.54 9.74 10.80
N GLU A 13 6.44 10.84 10.05
CA GLU A 13 7.26 11.11 8.85
C GLU A 13 6.96 10.21 7.63
N LYS A 14 5.99 9.30 7.73
CA LYS A 14 5.71 8.27 6.71
C LYS A 14 4.23 8.25 6.35
N ILE A 15 3.89 8.32 5.06
CA ILE A 15 2.53 8.03 4.56
C ILE A 15 2.30 6.54 4.76
N ARG A 16 1.58 6.13 5.79
CA ARG A 16 1.21 4.72 5.99
C ARG A 16 -0.25 4.54 5.59
N SER A 17 -0.49 3.96 4.42
CA SER A 17 -1.74 3.27 4.15
C SER A 17 -1.53 1.79 4.43
N LEU A 18 -2.56 1.13 4.95
CA LEU A 18 -2.55 -0.29 5.22
C LEU A 18 -3.73 -0.92 4.48
N ILE A 19 -3.42 -1.86 3.59
CA ILE A 19 -4.37 -2.85 3.11
C ILE A 19 -4.14 -4.10 3.96
N SER A 20 -5.15 -4.58 4.69
CA SER A 20 -5.03 -5.78 5.53
C SER A 20 -6.26 -6.65 5.46
N ILE A 21 -6.06 -7.96 5.59
CA ILE A 21 -7.09 -8.91 5.98
C ILE A 21 -7.24 -8.91 7.51
N GLY A 22 -8.48 -9.08 8.01
CA GLY A 22 -8.80 -9.02 9.44
C GLY A 22 -8.39 -10.29 10.20
N GLU A 23 -8.34 -10.18 11.53
CA GLU A 23 -7.75 -11.13 12.50
C GLU A 23 -8.33 -12.57 12.51
N GLN A 24 -9.31 -12.90 11.67
CA GLN A 24 -10.03 -14.18 11.68
C GLN A 24 -9.48 -15.20 10.67
N GLY A 25 -8.39 -14.88 9.96
CA GLY A 25 -7.78 -15.77 8.97
C GLY A 25 -8.60 -15.97 7.69
N SER A 26 -9.80 -15.40 7.60
CA SER A 26 -10.66 -15.45 6.42
C SER A 26 -11.17 -14.04 6.08
N PRO A 27 -11.22 -13.66 4.79
CA PRO A 27 -11.69 -12.34 4.38
C PRO A 27 -13.21 -12.19 4.46
N ALA A 28 -13.99 -13.27 4.65
CA ALA A 28 -15.44 -13.22 4.74
C ALA A 28 -16.02 -14.36 5.59
N THR A 29 -17.16 -14.12 6.25
CA THR A 29 -17.79 -15.07 7.18
C THR A 29 -18.26 -16.38 6.54
N ASN A 30 -18.39 -16.44 5.22
CA ASN A 30 -18.80 -17.60 4.44
C ASN A 30 -17.65 -18.24 3.63
N MET A 31 -16.41 -17.91 3.95
CA MET A 31 -15.21 -18.41 3.29
C MET A 31 -14.32 -19.13 4.30
N GLY A 32 -13.74 -20.26 3.90
CA GLY A 32 -12.72 -20.94 4.69
C GLY A 32 -11.48 -20.06 4.89
N PRO A 33 -10.66 -20.33 5.91
CA PRO A 33 -9.45 -19.54 6.18
C PRO A 33 -8.30 -19.82 5.20
N ASN A 34 -8.48 -20.77 4.28
CA ASN A 34 -7.46 -21.23 3.34
C ASN A 34 -8.06 -21.27 1.92
N ASP A 35 -7.19 -21.48 0.93
CA ASP A 35 -7.55 -21.65 -0.49
C ASP A 35 -8.34 -20.46 -1.07
N PHE A 36 -7.88 -19.24 -0.78
CA PHE A 36 -8.50 -18.03 -1.29
C PHE A 36 -7.49 -17.07 -1.93
N SER A 37 -8.01 -16.14 -2.73
CA SER A 37 -7.22 -15.06 -3.31
C SER A 37 -7.98 -13.74 -3.26
N ILE A 38 -7.23 -12.64 -3.22
CA ILE A 38 -7.76 -11.28 -3.18
C ILE A 38 -6.99 -10.43 -4.19
N ARG A 39 -7.72 -9.59 -4.93
CA ARG A 39 -7.16 -8.50 -5.72
C ARG A 39 -7.64 -7.17 -5.15
N TRP A 40 -6.71 -6.32 -4.77
CA TRP A 40 -6.96 -4.91 -4.49
C TRP A 40 -6.56 -4.08 -5.70
N SER A 41 -7.41 -3.14 -6.10
CA SER A 41 -7.14 -2.20 -7.17
C SER A 41 -7.55 -0.80 -6.72
N GLY A 42 -6.71 0.20 -6.95
CA GLY A 42 -6.97 1.56 -6.54
C GLY A 42 -5.99 2.56 -7.13
N PHE A 43 -5.95 3.74 -6.54
CA PHE A 43 -5.05 4.81 -6.95
C PHE A 43 -4.42 5.47 -5.74
N VAL A 44 -3.19 5.95 -5.91
CA VAL A 44 -2.47 6.80 -4.96
C VAL A 44 -2.09 8.10 -5.65
N ASP A 45 -2.42 9.22 -5.02
CA ASP A 45 -1.97 10.53 -5.48
C ASP A 45 -0.53 10.75 -5.02
N ILE A 46 0.35 11.07 -5.96
CA ILE A 46 1.79 11.24 -5.74
C ILE A 46 2.07 12.71 -5.47
N PRO A 47 2.38 13.12 -4.23
CA PRO A 47 2.56 14.53 -3.92
C PRO A 47 3.86 15.12 -4.48
N THR A 48 4.93 14.32 -4.55
CA THR A 48 6.28 14.78 -4.87
C THR A 48 6.92 13.86 -5.89
N THR A 49 7.62 14.44 -6.87
CA THR A 49 8.42 13.64 -7.80
C THR A 49 9.58 13.00 -7.05
N GLY A 50 9.79 11.71 -7.26
CA GLY A 50 10.99 11.00 -6.84
C GLY A 50 10.75 9.51 -6.64
N THR A 51 11.68 8.86 -5.94
CA THR A 51 11.66 7.42 -5.73
C THR A 51 10.72 7.05 -4.59
N TYR A 52 9.73 6.21 -4.88
CA TYR A 52 8.84 5.62 -3.89
C TYR A 52 9.24 4.17 -3.64
N THR A 53 9.28 3.75 -2.37
CA THR A 53 9.47 2.35 -1.98
C THR A 53 8.15 1.77 -1.51
N PHE A 54 7.72 0.68 -2.13
CA PHE A 54 6.58 -0.12 -1.72
C PHE A 54 7.07 -1.32 -0.93
N THR A 55 6.48 -1.56 0.24
CA THR A 55 6.80 -2.67 1.12
C THR A 55 5.56 -3.52 1.34
N THR A 56 5.68 -4.83 1.18
CA THR A 56 4.62 -5.79 1.46
C THR A 56 5.06 -6.77 2.53
N ASN A 57 4.13 -7.24 3.35
CA ASN A 57 4.33 -8.39 4.24
C ASN A 57 3.17 -9.36 4.01
N THR A 58 3.44 -10.54 3.46
CA THR A 58 2.40 -11.51 3.11
C THR A 58 2.75 -12.94 3.51
N ASP A 59 1.70 -13.70 3.83
CA ASP A 59 1.62 -15.15 4.00
C ASP A 59 0.29 -15.55 3.34
N ASP A 60 0.23 -16.16 2.16
CA ASP A 60 1.32 -16.62 1.29
C ASP A 60 1.78 -15.56 0.25
N GLY A 61 1.50 -15.80 -1.04
CA GLY A 61 2.15 -15.16 -2.17
C GLY A 61 1.47 -13.88 -2.64
N LEU A 62 2.21 -13.06 -3.38
CA LEU A 62 1.74 -11.75 -3.84
C LEU A 62 2.26 -11.36 -5.22
N ARG A 63 1.53 -10.47 -5.89
CA ARG A 63 2.03 -9.65 -6.99
C ARG A 63 1.62 -8.20 -6.79
N LEU A 64 2.51 -7.26 -7.10
CA LEU A 64 2.23 -5.83 -6.97
C LEU A 64 2.55 -5.11 -8.28
N TRP A 65 1.58 -4.34 -8.76
CA TRP A 65 1.72 -3.43 -9.87
C TRP A 65 1.55 -1.99 -9.41
N VAL A 66 2.41 -1.12 -9.92
CA VAL A 66 2.34 0.34 -9.74
C VAL A 66 2.44 0.98 -11.11
N ASN A 67 1.44 1.80 -11.45
CA ASN A 67 1.25 2.38 -12.79
C ASN A 67 1.26 1.32 -13.91
N GLY A 68 0.64 0.15 -13.66
CA GLY A 68 0.63 -0.98 -14.59
C GLY A 68 1.96 -1.75 -14.71
N LYS A 69 3.04 -1.29 -14.06
CA LYS A 69 4.33 -2.00 -14.01
C LYS A 69 4.36 -2.95 -12.83
N MET A 70 4.59 -4.23 -13.09
CA MET A 70 4.84 -5.23 -12.03
C MET A 70 6.18 -4.93 -11.35
N ILE A 71 6.15 -4.65 -10.05
CA ILE A 71 7.35 -4.34 -9.25
C ILE A 71 7.70 -5.44 -8.24
N LEU A 72 6.74 -6.31 -7.91
CA LEU A 72 6.96 -7.52 -7.10
C LEU A 72 6.18 -8.70 -7.72
N ASP A 73 6.83 -9.86 -7.84
CA ASP A 73 6.22 -11.12 -8.28
C ASP A 73 6.74 -12.27 -7.43
N PHE A 74 6.01 -12.59 -6.37
CA PHE A 74 6.31 -13.68 -5.44
C PHE A 74 5.08 -14.55 -5.29
N TRP A 75 4.66 -15.20 -6.38
CA TRP A 75 3.52 -16.10 -6.41
C TRP A 75 3.90 -17.53 -5.95
N VAL A 76 4.40 -17.64 -4.72
CA VAL A 76 4.89 -18.90 -4.13
C VAL A 76 4.43 -19.03 -2.67
N PRO A 77 4.24 -20.25 -2.15
CA PRO A 77 3.90 -20.45 -0.74
C PRO A 77 5.05 -19.96 0.15
N GLN A 78 4.71 -19.22 1.21
CA GLN A 78 5.69 -18.62 2.11
C GLN A 78 5.04 -18.25 3.44
N ALA A 79 5.78 -18.41 4.54
CA ALA A 79 5.43 -17.79 5.82
C ALA A 79 5.43 -16.25 5.71
N PRO A 80 5.00 -15.49 6.74
CA PRO A 80 4.91 -14.03 6.66
C PRO A 80 6.26 -13.43 6.33
N THR A 81 6.35 -12.83 5.15
CA THR A 81 7.63 -12.38 4.60
C THR A 81 7.53 -10.99 4.02
N GLU A 82 8.47 -10.13 4.45
CA GLU A 82 8.62 -8.79 3.91
C GLU A 82 9.32 -8.80 2.54
N ARG A 83 8.79 -8.00 1.62
CA ARG A 83 9.39 -7.68 0.32
C ARG A 83 9.28 -6.18 0.09
N ALA A 84 10.25 -5.62 -0.61
CA ALA A 84 10.22 -4.22 -1.00
C ALA A 84 10.74 -4.02 -2.42
N ALA A 85 10.16 -3.07 -3.12
CA ALA A 85 10.62 -2.61 -4.42
C ALA A 85 10.41 -1.10 -4.54
N SER A 86 11.31 -0.43 -5.27
CA SER A 86 11.23 1.01 -5.50
C SER A 86 10.91 1.34 -6.95
N ILE A 87 10.21 2.44 -7.17
CA ILE A 87 9.83 2.96 -8.48
C ILE A 87 9.83 4.50 -8.44
N ASP A 88 10.36 5.12 -9.49
CA ASP A 88 10.30 6.57 -9.65
C ASP A 88 8.90 6.98 -10.13
N LEU A 89 8.28 7.92 -9.43
CA LEU A 89 6.96 8.46 -9.73
C LEU A 89 7.03 9.99 -9.82
N THR A 90 6.14 10.57 -10.62
CA THR A 90 6.08 12.02 -10.83
C THR A 90 5.03 12.63 -9.91
N GLY A 91 5.38 13.71 -9.23
CA GLY A 91 4.48 14.48 -8.39
C GLY A 91 3.32 15.09 -9.19
N GLY A 92 2.14 15.15 -8.58
CA GLY A 92 0.89 15.56 -9.20
C GLY A 92 0.19 14.45 -10.01
N GLU A 93 0.81 13.29 -10.20
CA GLU A 93 0.17 12.16 -10.87
C GLU A 93 -0.70 11.34 -9.91
N ARG A 94 -1.80 10.81 -10.45
CA ARG A 94 -2.62 9.80 -9.80
C ARG A 94 -2.25 8.43 -10.35
N VAL A 95 -1.54 7.64 -9.56
CA VAL A 95 -0.93 6.38 -9.97
C VAL A 95 -1.82 5.21 -9.61
N ALA A 96 -2.11 4.34 -10.58
CA ALA A 96 -2.84 3.09 -10.33
C ALA A 96 -1.99 2.11 -9.51
N ILE A 97 -2.60 1.43 -8.54
CA ILE A 97 -1.98 0.36 -7.77
C ILE A 97 -2.88 -0.86 -7.84
N GLU A 98 -2.29 -2.01 -8.14
CA GLU A 98 -2.97 -3.31 -8.07
C GLU A 98 -2.11 -4.27 -7.26
N MET A 99 -2.73 -5.01 -6.35
CA MET A 99 -2.07 -6.07 -5.59
C MET A 99 -2.90 -7.33 -5.64
N ASP A 100 -2.29 -8.41 -6.10
CA ASP A 100 -2.81 -9.76 -5.95
C ASP A 100 -2.17 -10.42 -4.74
N TYR A 101 -2.96 -11.23 -4.08
CA TYR A 101 -2.55 -12.04 -2.95
C TYR A 101 -3.30 -13.38 -2.98
N TYR A 102 -2.67 -14.43 -2.48
CA TYR A 102 -3.35 -15.67 -2.17
C TYR A 102 -2.91 -16.24 -0.82
N GLU A 103 -3.82 -17.01 -0.25
CA GLU A 103 -3.63 -17.85 0.93
C GLU A 103 -3.86 -19.30 0.53
N LEU A 104 -2.86 -20.16 0.71
CA LEU A 104 -2.96 -21.60 0.46
C LEU A 104 -3.30 -22.36 1.74
N GLY A 105 -2.65 -22.03 2.86
CA GLY A 105 -3.02 -22.61 4.13
C GLY A 105 -2.15 -22.18 5.29
N GLY A 106 -2.77 -21.99 6.45
CA GLY A 106 -2.08 -21.61 7.67
C GLY A 106 -2.59 -20.29 8.19
N GLY A 107 -1.68 -19.35 8.44
CA GLY A 107 -2.01 -18.04 8.98
C GLY A 107 -2.01 -16.98 7.89
N ALA A 108 -3.16 -16.41 7.56
CA ALA A 108 -3.22 -15.43 6.49
C ALA A 108 -2.73 -14.04 6.93
N VAL A 109 -1.75 -13.48 6.20
CA VAL A 109 -1.28 -12.09 6.35
C VAL A 109 -1.20 -11.43 4.98
N ALA A 110 -1.72 -10.21 4.87
CA ALA A 110 -1.47 -9.37 3.70
C ALA A 110 -1.36 -7.91 4.15
N GLN A 111 -0.23 -7.26 3.88
CA GLN A 111 0.02 -5.86 4.21
C GLN A 111 0.73 -5.19 3.03
N LEU A 112 0.30 -3.98 2.68
CA LEU A 112 0.97 -3.10 1.73
C LEU A 112 1.20 -1.73 2.39
N LEU A 113 2.43 -1.24 2.30
CA LEU A 113 2.87 0.09 2.72
C LEU A 113 3.65 0.74 1.58
N TRP A 114 3.75 2.07 1.59
CA TRP A 114 4.67 2.79 0.71
C TRP A 114 5.27 4.01 1.38
N GLU A 115 6.41 4.46 0.89
CA GLU A 115 7.10 5.68 1.33
C GLU A 115 7.60 6.44 0.11
N GLY A 116 7.44 7.77 0.12
CA GLY A 116 7.96 8.65 -0.92
C GLY A 116 9.30 9.26 -0.52
N PRO A 117 9.91 10.08 -1.40
CA PRO A 117 11.12 10.81 -1.08
C PRO A 117 10.85 11.84 0.03
N TRP A 118 11.87 12.11 0.84
CA TRP A 118 11.84 13.23 1.79
C TRP A 118 11.62 14.55 1.04
N HIS A 119 10.70 15.39 1.52
CA HIS A 119 10.54 16.74 1.00
C HIS A 119 11.54 17.67 1.72
N CYS A 120 12.57 18.10 1.00
CA CYS A 120 13.40 19.22 1.43
C CYS A 120 12.82 20.48 0.77
N GLU A 121 12.08 21.30 1.50
CA GLU A 121 11.69 22.61 0.99
C GLU A 121 12.93 23.49 0.81
N THR A 122 12.89 24.45 -0.12
CA THR A 122 14.04 25.24 -0.63
C THR A 122 14.75 26.14 0.40
N ASP A 123 14.41 26.05 1.69
CA ASP A 123 15.17 26.65 2.79
C ASP A 123 15.73 25.55 3.69
N HIS A 124 16.94 25.09 3.32
CA HIS A 124 17.66 23.91 3.82
C HIS A 124 17.89 23.87 5.34
N THR A 125 16.86 23.61 6.15
CA THR A 125 17.07 23.27 7.57
C THR A 125 16.10 22.25 8.15
N GLU A 126 15.04 21.82 7.43
CA GLU A 126 14.12 20.81 7.97
C GLU A 126 13.41 20.03 6.86
N CYS A 127 13.67 18.72 6.76
CA CYS A 127 12.86 17.82 5.94
C CYS A 127 11.48 17.69 6.59
N LYS A 128 10.46 18.38 6.10
CA LYS A 128 9.10 18.32 6.67
C LYS A 128 8.22 17.34 5.90
N PRO A 129 7.29 16.65 6.58
CA PRO A 129 6.28 15.86 5.89
C PRO A 129 5.41 16.77 5.03
N PHE A 130 5.14 16.35 3.79
CA PHE A 130 4.21 17.04 2.90
C PHE A 130 2.81 17.04 3.52
N SER A 131 2.31 18.22 3.91
CA SER A 131 0.92 18.45 4.27
C SER A 131 0.15 18.89 3.02
N LEU A 132 -0.82 18.10 2.57
CA LEU A 132 -1.81 18.60 1.63
C LEU A 132 -2.54 19.79 2.28
N PRO A 133 -2.87 20.87 1.53
CA PRO A 133 -3.82 21.84 2.02
C PRO A 133 -5.13 21.10 2.29
N ILE A 134 -5.49 20.97 3.56
CA ILE A 134 -6.84 20.58 3.96
C ILE A 134 -7.77 21.68 3.48
N ASN A 135 -8.37 21.52 2.29
CA ASN A 135 -9.54 22.32 1.95
C ASN A 135 -10.63 21.88 2.92
N PRO A 136 -11.08 22.73 3.88
CA PRO A 136 -12.25 22.39 4.67
C PRO A 136 -13.42 22.15 3.71
N PRO A 137 -14.36 21.25 4.04
CA PRO A 137 -15.56 21.09 3.24
C PRO A 137 -16.20 22.48 3.08
N ALA A 138 -16.48 22.86 1.82
CA ALA A 138 -17.18 24.09 1.54
C ALA A 138 -18.49 24.09 2.34
N THR A 139 -18.63 25.04 3.26
CA THR A 139 -19.89 25.29 3.96
C THR A 139 -20.92 25.68 2.91
N ILE A 140 -21.94 24.84 2.72
CA ILE A 140 -23.20 25.24 2.09
C ILE A 140 -24.22 25.48 3.18
#